data_AF-A0A377JYG4-F1
#
_entry.id   AF-A0A377JYG4-F1
#
_cell.length_a   1.000
_cell.length_b   1.000
_cell.length_c   1.000
_cell.angle_alpha   90.00
_cell.angle_beta   90.00
_cell.angle_gamma   90.00
#
_symmetry.space_group_name_H-M   'P 1'
#
loop_
_entity.id
_entity.type
_entity.pdbx_description
1 polymer ?
#
loop_
_entity_poly.entity_id
_entity_poly.type
_entity_poly.pdbx_seq_one_letter_code
_entity_poly.pdbx_strand_id
1 'polypeptide(L)'
;MRFTGDADAINSALLRISAGADSATGLGIEILDNNDVAIAINGESGFRDLVLNENGDANLTFKLRYKSTQENVHAGQANALLYFDIDYQ
;
A
#
# COMPACT_ATOMS: atom_id res chain seq x y z
N MET A 1 -4.01 -4.23 12.58
CA MET A 1 -3.72 -3.08 11.69
C MET A 1 -4.03 -3.43 10.24
N ARG A 2 -4.43 -2.46 9.42
CA ARG A 2 -4.84 -2.71 8.04
C ARG A 2 -4.51 -1.54 7.13
N PHE A 3 -4.15 -1.84 5.89
CA PHE A 3 -4.05 -0.89 4.79
C PHE A 3 -5.29 -1.04 3.91
N THR A 4 -6.06 0.02 3.73
CA THR A 4 -7.25 -0.01 2.87
C THR A 4 -7.27 1.11 1.87
N GLY A 5 -7.87 0.86 0.72
CA GLY A 5 -8.03 1.84 -0.35
C GLY A 5 -8.63 1.21 -1.59
N ASP A 6 -8.69 2.00 -2.66
CA ASP A 6 -9.16 1.50 -3.95
C ASP A 6 -8.16 0.52 -4.54
N ALA A 7 -8.61 -0.70 -4.83
CA ALA A 7 -7.78 -1.72 -5.45
C ALA A 7 -7.57 -1.48 -6.93
N ASP A 8 -6.34 -1.75 -7.39
CA ASP A 8 -6.07 -1.82 -8.83
C ASP A 8 -6.94 -2.90 -9.47
N ALA A 9 -7.46 -2.61 -10.66
CA ALA A 9 -8.45 -3.46 -11.32
C ALA A 9 -7.86 -4.78 -11.87
N ILE A 10 -6.54 -4.84 -12.08
CA ILE A 10 -5.84 -6.00 -12.63
C ILE A 10 -5.17 -6.80 -11.50
N ASN A 11 -4.58 -6.10 -10.52
CA ASN A 11 -3.97 -6.73 -9.36
C ASN A 11 -4.53 -6.14 -8.06
N SER A 12 -5.52 -6.81 -7.48
CA SER A 12 -6.24 -6.33 -6.31
C SER A 12 -5.41 -6.25 -5.02
N ALA A 13 -4.17 -6.77 -5.02
CA ALA A 13 -3.24 -6.59 -3.91
C ALA A 13 -2.58 -5.19 -3.91
N LEU A 14 -2.65 -4.46 -5.03
CA LEU A 14 -2.05 -3.15 -5.20
C LEU A 14 -3.07 -2.03 -5.02
N LEU A 15 -2.60 -0.87 -4.57
CA LEU A 15 -3.37 0.35 -4.52
C LEU A 15 -3.47 1.00 -5.90
N ARG A 16 -4.68 1.37 -6.28
CA ARG A 16 -4.99 2.01 -7.56
C ARG A 16 -4.44 3.43 -7.62
N ILE A 17 -3.95 3.83 -8.79
CA ILE A 17 -3.67 5.22 -9.10
C ILE A 17 -4.99 5.98 -9.25
N SER A 18 -5.12 7.11 -8.56
CA SER A 18 -6.29 7.99 -8.63
C SER A 18 -6.54 8.45 -10.06
N ALA A 19 -7.76 8.29 -10.54
CA ALA A 19 -8.15 8.69 -11.88
C ALA A 19 -8.16 10.23 -12.03
N GLY A 20 -7.68 10.71 -13.17
CA GLY A 20 -7.53 12.12 -13.50
C GLY A 20 -7.12 12.28 -14.97
N ALA A 21 -7.25 13.49 -15.51
CA ALA A 21 -7.00 13.74 -16.93
C ALA A 21 -5.58 13.37 -17.38
N ASP A 22 -4.59 13.58 -16.51
CA ASP A 22 -3.18 13.29 -16.75
C ASP A 22 -2.68 12.09 -15.92
N SER A 23 -3.55 11.21 -15.44
CA SER A 23 -3.14 10.09 -14.57
C SER A 23 -2.39 9.01 -15.33
N ALA A 24 -1.34 8.46 -14.72
CA ALA A 24 -0.63 7.31 -15.25
C ALA A 24 -1.53 6.06 -15.28
N THR A 25 -1.26 5.16 -16.24
CA THR A 25 -1.97 3.88 -16.36
C THR A 25 -1.01 2.71 -16.51
N GLY A 26 -1.48 1.49 -16.22
CA GLY A 26 -0.67 0.27 -16.28
C GLY A 26 0.22 0.02 -15.07
N LEU A 27 -0.02 0.73 -13.96
CA LEU A 27 0.71 0.56 -12.71
C LEU A 27 -0.20 0.77 -11.49
N GLY A 28 0.14 0.10 -10.40
CA GLY A 28 -0.40 0.34 -9.06
C GLY A 28 0.73 0.59 -8.06
N ILE A 29 0.38 0.86 -6.81
CA ILE A 29 1.35 1.01 -5.71
C ILE A 29 1.33 -0.26 -4.85
N GLU A 30 2.50 -0.85 -4.67
CA GLU A 30 2.74 -1.97 -3.77
C GLU A 30 3.22 -1.46 -2.41
N ILE A 31 2.65 -2.00 -1.34
CA ILE A 31 3.07 -1.76 0.03
C ILE A 31 3.92 -2.94 0.47
N LEU A 32 5.04 -2.67 1.14
CA LEU A 32 5.91 -3.69 1.70
C LEU A 32 6.17 -3.40 3.18
N ASP A 33 6.41 -4.47 3.94
CA ASP A 33 7.00 -4.36 5.27
C ASP A 33 8.49 -3.96 5.21
N ASN A 34 9.12 -3.83 6.37
CA ASN A 34 10.53 -3.46 6.46
C ASN A 34 11.48 -4.50 5.80
N ASN A 35 11.05 -5.76 5.66
CA ASN A 35 11.80 -6.87 5.08
C ASN A 35 11.51 -7.06 3.57
N ASP A 36 10.85 -6.09 2.93
CA ASP A 36 10.46 -6.16 1.53
C ASP A 36 9.44 -7.27 1.22
N VAL A 37 8.66 -7.70 2.21
CA VAL A 37 7.52 -8.61 2.04
C VAL A 37 6.29 -7.79 1.66
N ALA A 38 5.65 -8.15 0.56
CA ALA A 38 4.46 -7.46 0.07
C ALA A 38 3.27 -7.62 1.04
N ILE A 39 2.58 -6.51 1.31
CA ILE A 39 1.35 -6.45 2.08
C ILE A 39 0.21 -6.09 1.12
N ALA A 40 -0.71 -7.03 0.91
CA ALA A 40 -1.89 -6.78 0.09
C ALA A 40 -2.82 -5.77 0.78
N ILE A 41 -3.30 -4.78 0.03
CA ILE A 41 -4.33 -3.87 0.55
C ILE A 41 -5.66 -4.62 0.78
N ASN A 42 -6.51 -4.06 1.63
CA ASN A 42 -7.85 -4.58 1.98
C ASN A 42 -7.86 -5.99 2.60
N GLY A 43 -6.69 -6.61 2.81
CA GLY A 43 -6.50 -7.87 3.52
C GLY A 43 -6.00 -7.67 4.94
N GLU A 44 -5.78 -8.77 5.67
CA GLU A 44 -5.03 -8.70 6.93
C GLU A 44 -3.57 -8.37 6.62
N SER A 45 -3.02 -7.36 7.31
CA SER A 45 -1.60 -6.97 7.15
C SER A 45 -0.61 -8.00 7.69
N GLY A 46 -1.09 -9.05 8.40
CA GLY A 46 -0.26 -10.04 9.07
C GLY A 46 0.41 -9.56 10.36
N PHE A 47 0.39 -8.25 10.63
CA PHE A 47 0.88 -7.69 11.89
C PHE A 47 -0.11 -7.93 13.01
N ARG A 48 0.29 -8.75 13.98
CA ARG A 48 -0.54 -9.11 15.14
C ARG A 48 -0.11 -8.39 16.42
N ASP A 49 1.17 -8.05 16.55
CA ASP A 49 1.72 -7.46 17.78
C ASP A 49 2.37 -6.10 17.52
N LEU A 50 2.06 -5.13 18.37
CA LEU A 50 2.74 -3.84 18.43
C LEU A 50 3.78 -3.89 19.54
N VAL A 51 5.06 -4.00 19.16
CA VAL A 51 6.16 -4.05 20.14
C VAL A 51 6.55 -2.64 20.53
N LEU A 52 6.48 -2.34 21.83
CA LEU A 52 6.88 -1.06 22.39
C LEU A 52 8.37 -1.09 22.78
N ASN A 53 9.07 0.02 22.57
CA ASN A 53 10.42 0.22 23.10
C ASN A 53 10.39 0.53 24.61
N GLU A 54 11.56 0.74 25.22
CA GLU A 54 11.70 1.04 26.65
C GLU A 54 11.00 2.34 27.10
N ASN A 55 10.73 3.25 26.15
CA ASN A 55 9.99 4.49 26.40
C ASN A 55 8.47 4.33 26.18
N GLY A 56 8.02 3.15 25.72
CA GLY A 56 6.62 2.90 25.37
C GLY A 56 6.24 3.29 23.93
N ASP A 57 7.20 3.68 23.07
CA ASP A 57 6.91 4.03 21.68
C ASP A 57 6.90 2.79 20.78
N ALA A 58 6.05 2.81 19.75
CA ALA A 58 6.08 1.84 18.66
C ALA A 58 6.51 2.50 17.35
N ASN A 59 7.46 1.88 16.64
CA ASN A 59 7.87 2.30 15.31
C ASN A 59 7.45 1.24 14.29
N LEU A 60 6.63 1.63 13.32
CA LEU A 60 6.22 0.79 12.20
C LEU A 60 6.83 1.35 10.92
N THR A 61 7.61 0.54 10.20
CA THR A 61 8.27 0.94 8.96
C THR A 61 7.69 0.17 7.79
N PHE A 62 7.23 0.92 6.79
CA PHE A 62 6.70 0.41 5.55
C PHE A 62 7.37 1.08 4.36
N LYS A 63 7.44 0.36 3.25
CA LYS A 63 7.98 0.85 1.98
C LYS A 63 6.87 0.84 0.95
N LEU A 64 6.91 1.81 0.04
CA LEU A 64 5.98 1.89 -1.09
C LEU A 64 6.78 1.96 -2.39
N ARG A 65 6.30 1.27 -3.42
CA ARG A 65 6.86 1.37 -4.78
C ARG A 65 5.77 1.23 -5.84
N TYR A 66 6.02 1.82 -7.00
CA TYR A 66 5.20 1.53 -8.19
C TYR A 66 5.49 0.12 -8.70
N LYS A 67 4.45 -0.58 -9.13
CA LYS A 67 4.53 -1.90 -9.75
C LYS A 67 3.63 -1.93 -10.97
N SER A 68 4.20 -2.27 -12.13
CA SER A 68 3.45 -2.43 -13.37
C SER A 68 2.43 -3.56 -13.23
N THR A 69 1.22 -3.33 -13.75
CA THR A 69 0.13 -4.30 -13.86
C THR A 69 -0.20 -4.64 -15.31
N GLN A 70 0.35 -3.87 -16.26
CA GLN A 70 0.16 -4.04 -17.69
C GLN A 70 1.50 -3.88 -18.42
N GLU A 71 1.64 -4.54 -19.58
CA GLU A 71 2.83 -4.45 -20.43
C GLU A 71 3.14 -3.00 -20.86
N ASN A 72 2.09 -2.26 -21.25
CA ASN A 72 2.20 -0.87 -21.64
C ASN A 72 1.84 0.05 -20.46
N VAL A 73 2.85 0.74 -19.95
CA VAL A 73 2.69 1.78 -18.93
C VAL A 73 2.63 3.14 -19.62
N HIS A 74 1.58 3.92 -19.36
CA HIS A 74 1.45 5.28 -19.88
C HIS A 74 1.82 6.29 -18.80
N ALA A 75 2.66 7.26 -19.18
CA ALA A 75 3.13 8.31 -18.29
C ALA A 75 1.99 9.25 -17.85
N GLY A 76 2.11 9.78 -16.64
CA GLY A 76 1.14 10.67 -16.03
C GLY A 76 1.39 10.84 -14.54
N GLN A 77 0.49 11.54 -13.85
CA GLN A 77 0.47 11.65 -12.40
C GLN A 77 0.11 10.30 -11.77
N ALA A 78 0.87 9.88 -10.77
CA ALA A 78 0.69 8.60 -10.09
C ALA A 78 0.38 8.79 -8.59
N ASN A 79 -0.66 9.58 -8.34
CA ASN A 79 -1.18 9.86 -7.00
C ASN A 79 -2.12 8.73 -6.55
N ALA A 80 -2.21 8.47 -5.24
CA ALA A 80 -3.16 7.53 -4.67
C ALA A 80 -3.58 7.96 -3.25
N LEU A 81 -4.70 7.42 -2.76
CA LEU A 81 -5.18 7.61 -1.39
C LEU A 81 -5.16 6.27 -0.66
N LEU A 82 -4.49 6.24 0.50
CA LEU A 82 -4.38 5.07 1.35
C LEU A 82 -4.86 5.41 2.76
N TYR A 83 -5.62 4.50 3.35
CA TYR A 83 -6.01 4.54 4.76
C TYR A 83 -5.21 3.49 5.53
N PHE A 84 -4.82 3.84 6.76
CA PHE A 84 -4.10 2.96 7.67
C PHE A 84 -4.84 2.91 9.00
N ASP A 85 -5.36 1.72 9.32
CA ASP A 85 -6.13 1.46 10.53
C ASP A 85 -5.27 0.73 11.57
N ILE A 86 -5.32 1.18 12.82
CA ILE A 86 -4.77 0.46 13.98
C ILE A 86 -5.91 0.15 14.94
N ASP A 87 -6.13 -1.13 15.19
CA ASP A 87 -7.04 -1.61 16.23
C ASP A 87 -6.25 -1.83 17.52
N TYR A 88 -6.70 -1.21 18.61
CA TYR A 88 -6.17 -1.40 19.96
C TYR A 88 -7.08 -2.38 20.72
N GLN A 89 -6.46 -3.34 21.43
CA GLN A 89 -7.15 -4.27 22.32
C GLN A 89 -6.78 -4.00 23.77
#